data_AF-Q9WUP4-F1
#
_entry.id   AF-Q9WUP4-F1
#
_cell.length_a   1.000
_cell.length_b   1.000
_cell.length_c   1.000
_cell.angle_alpha   90.00
_cell.angle_beta   90.00
_cell.angle_gamma   90.00
#
_symmetry.space_group_name_H-M   'P 1'
#
loop_
_entity.id
_entity.type
_entity.pdbx_description
1 polymer ?
#
loop_
_entity_poly.entity_id
_entity_poly.type
_entity_poly.pdbx_seq_one_letter_code
_entity_poly.pdbx_strand_id
1 'polypeptide(L)'
;MAGWAGFELSALNPLRTLWLALAAAFLFALLLQLAPARLLPSCALFQDLLRYGKTKQSGSRRPAVCRAFDVPKRYFSHFYVISVVWNGSLLWLLSQSLFLGAPFPNWLSALLRTLGATQFQALEMESKASRMPAAELALSAFLVLVFLWVHSLRRLFECFYVSVFSNAAIHVVQYCFGLVYYVLVGLTVLSQVPMDDKNVYVLGKNLLIQARWFHILGMVMFFWSSAHQYKCHVILSNLRRNKKGVVIHCQHRIPFGDWFEYVSSANYLAELMIYISMAVTFGLHNLTWWLVVTYVFSSQALSAFFNHKFYRSTFVSYPKHRKAFLPFLF
;
A
#
# COMPACT_ATOMS: atom_id res chain seq x y z
N MET A 1 15.59 -33.28 20.18
CA MET A 1 14.59 -33.44 19.09
C MET A 1 14.06 -32.05 18.76
N ALA A 2 14.12 -31.66 17.48
CA ALA A 2 13.89 -30.30 17.01
C ALA A 2 12.45 -29.81 17.27
N GLY A 3 12.28 -28.98 18.30
CA GLY A 3 11.09 -28.13 18.47
C GLY A 3 11.29 -26.78 17.79
N TRP A 4 11.57 -26.75 16.48
CA TRP A 4 11.85 -25.54 15.71
C TRP A 4 10.71 -25.29 14.71
N ALA A 5 9.52 -24.98 15.22
CA ALA A 5 8.39 -24.44 14.43
C ALA A 5 7.24 -23.86 15.27
N GLY A 6 7.26 -23.99 16.60
CA GLY A 6 6.07 -23.76 17.44
C GLY A 6 6.08 -22.53 18.37
N PHE A 7 7.12 -21.69 18.37
CA PHE A 7 7.34 -20.74 19.50
C PHE A 7 7.31 -19.24 19.20
N GLU A 8 6.94 -18.79 17.99
CA GLU A 8 6.76 -17.35 17.70
C GLU A 8 5.45 -17.00 16.96
N LEU A 9 4.40 -17.82 17.12
CA LEU A 9 3.01 -17.34 16.98
C LEU A 9 2.52 -16.70 18.28
N SER A 10 3.46 -16.11 19.04
CA SER A 10 3.20 -15.28 20.21
C SER A 10 2.21 -14.19 19.79
N ALA A 11 1.05 -14.22 20.45
CA ALA A 11 -0.24 -13.66 20.05
C ALA A 11 -0.16 -12.60 18.93
N LEU A 12 -0.64 -12.95 17.73
CA LEU A 12 -0.82 -11.99 16.65
C LEU A 12 -1.71 -10.85 17.18
N ASN A 13 -1.11 -9.69 17.38
CA ASN A 13 -1.87 -8.51 17.76
C ASN A 13 -2.95 -8.20 16.70
N PRO A 14 -4.01 -7.44 17.05
CA PRO A 14 -5.12 -7.20 16.13
C PRO A 14 -4.70 -6.65 14.76
N LEU A 15 -3.70 -5.75 14.71
CA LEU A 15 -3.16 -5.25 13.45
C LEU A 15 -2.49 -6.33 12.60
N ARG A 16 -1.62 -7.16 13.19
CA ARG A 16 -0.96 -8.26 12.48
C ARG A 16 -1.99 -9.26 11.96
N THR A 17 -2.97 -9.62 12.79
CA THR A 17 -4.08 -10.49 12.39
C THR A 17 -4.84 -9.91 11.21
N LEU A 18 -5.16 -8.61 11.24
CA LEU A 18 -5.85 -7.92 10.16
C LEU A 18 -5.05 -7.93 8.85
N TRP A 19 -3.78 -7.53 8.89
CA TRP A 19 -2.94 -7.50 7.69
C TRP A 19 -2.70 -8.89 7.12
N LEU A 20 -2.49 -9.89 7.97
CA LEU A 20 -2.36 -11.28 7.55
C LEU A 20 -3.64 -11.79 6.88
N ALA A 21 -4.82 -11.53 7.49
CA ALA A 21 -6.10 -11.93 6.93
C ALA A 21 -6.36 -11.27 5.56
N LEU A 22 -6.07 -9.97 5.44
CA LEU A 22 -6.19 -9.25 4.17
C LEU A 22 -5.23 -9.81 3.12
N ALA A 23 -3.96 -10.02 3.46
CA ALA A 23 -2.98 -10.61 2.55
C ALA A 23 -3.42 -12.00 2.07
N ALA A 24 -3.84 -12.87 2.99
CA ALA A 24 -4.32 -14.21 2.69
C ALA A 24 -5.56 -14.18 1.79
N ALA A 25 -6.53 -13.30 2.05
CA ALA A 25 -7.74 -13.17 1.25
C ALA A 25 -7.44 -12.77 -0.21
N PHE A 26 -6.58 -11.77 -0.42
CA PHE A 26 -6.20 -11.35 -1.77
C PHE A 26 -5.32 -12.39 -2.49
N LEU A 27 -4.43 -13.06 -1.77
CA LEU A 27 -3.62 -14.14 -2.33
C LEU A 27 -4.50 -15.33 -2.75
N PHE A 28 -5.44 -15.73 -1.90
CA PHE A 28 -6.40 -16.78 -2.22
C PHE A 28 -7.26 -16.40 -3.42
N ALA A 29 -7.74 -15.16 -3.50
CA ALA A 29 -8.47 -14.66 -4.66
C ALA A 29 -7.63 -14.71 -5.95
N LEU A 30 -6.33 -14.39 -5.88
CA LEU A 30 -5.42 -14.54 -7.03
C LEU A 30 -5.26 -16.01 -7.44
N LEU A 31 -5.01 -16.90 -6.48
CA LEU A 31 -4.85 -18.34 -6.76
C LEU A 31 -6.12 -18.94 -7.39
N LEU A 32 -7.30 -18.55 -6.92
CA LEU A 32 -8.57 -18.94 -7.55
C LEU A 32 -8.69 -18.45 -9.00
N GLN A 33 -8.15 -17.29 -9.33
CA GLN A 33 -8.19 -16.74 -10.70
C GLN A 33 -7.16 -17.38 -11.63
N LEU A 34 -6.10 -17.95 -11.07
CA LEU A 34 -5.11 -18.75 -11.80
C LEU A 34 -5.54 -20.22 -11.95
N ALA A 35 -6.41 -20.70 -11.06
CA ALA A 35 -6.97 -22.05 -11.13
C ALA A 35 -7.84 -22.26 -12.39
N PRO A 36 -8.00 -23.51 -12.85
CA PRO A 36 -8.88 -23.84 -13.98
C PRO A 36 -10.29 -23.29 -13.79
N ALA A 37 -10.94 -22.88 -14.88
CA ALA A 37 -12.26 -22.23 -14.88
C ALA A 37 -13.37 -23.01 -14.12
N ARG A 38 -13.19 -24.32 -13.91
CA ARG A 38 -14.10 -25.17 -13.15
C ARG A 38 -14.15 -24.85 -11.65
N LEU A 39 -13.07 -24.31 -11.08
CA LEU A 39 -12.96 -23.95 -9.66
C LEU A 39 -13.30 -22.48 -9.39
N LEU A 40 -13.50 -21.68 -10.44
CA LEU A 40 -13.79 -20.27 -10.32
C LEU A 40 -15.22 -20.08 -9.79
N PRO A 41 -15.40 -19.36 -8.66
CA PRO A 41 -16.73 -18.97 -8.23
C PRO A 41 -17.39 -18.18 -9.36
N SER A 42 -18.44 -18.76 -9.94
CA SER A 42 -19.24 -18.15 -11.02
C SER A 42 -20.09 -16.98 -10.50
N CYS A 43 -20.05 -16.73 -9.19
CA CYS A 43 -20.79 -15.67 -8.54
C CYS A 43 -20.38 -14.30 -9.12
N ALA A 44 -21.30 -13.70 -9.86
CA ALA A 44 -21.10 -12.40 -10.49
C ALA A 44 -20.75 -11.31 -9.48
N LEU A 45 -21.29 -11.37 -8.26
CA LEU A 45 -20.98 -10.42 -7.18
C LEU A 45 -19.51 -10.51 -6.73
N PHE A 46 -18.98 -11.73 -6.56
CA PHE A 46 -17.58 -11.92 -6.18
C PHE A 46 -16.65 -11.39 -7.27
N GLN A 47 -16.92 -11.70 -8.55
CA GLN A 47 -16.15 -11.18 -9.66
C GLN A 47 -16.25 -9.65 -9.79
N ASP A 48 -17.41 -9.08 -9.46
CA ASP A 48 -17.61 -7.62 -9.48
C ASP A 48 -16.87 -6.91 -8.35
N LEU A 49 -16.78 -7.54 -7.17
CA LEU A 49 -16.04 -7.02 -6.02
C LEU A 49 -14.53 -6.92 -6.32
N LEU A 50 -13.97 -7.93 -6.99
CA LEU A 50 -12.53 -8.00 -7.27
C LEU A 50 -12.08 -7.09 -8.42
N ARG A 51 -12.98 -6.76 -9.35
CA ARG A 51 -12.65 -6.02 -10.58
C ARG A 51 -13.01 -4.55 -10.44
N TYR A 52 -12.22 -3.68 -11.07
CA TYR A 52 -12.51 -2.25 -11.09
C TYR A 52 -12.03 -1.55 -12.37
N GLY A 53 -12.69 -0.46 -12.71
CA GLY A 53 -12.43 0.31 -13.92
C GLY A 53 -12.52 -0.55 -15.18
N LYS A 54 -11.42 -0.62 -15.95
CA LYS A 54 -11.39 -1.29 -17.27
C LYS A 54 -11.62 -2.80 -17.21
N THR A 55 -11.45 -3.41 -16.04
CA THR A 55 -11.61 -4.86 -15.85
C THR A 55 -13.05 -5.22 -15.48
N LYS A 56 -13.91 -4.26 -15.14
CA LYS A 56 -15.36 -4.46 -14.99
C LYS A 56 -16.03 -4.56 -16.36
N GLN A 57 -16.99 -5.48 -16.50
CA GLN A 57 -17.84 -5.53 -17.68
C GLN A 57 -18.72 -4.27 -17.73
N SER A 58 -18.70 -3.58 -18.87
CA SER A 58 -19.47 -2.34 -19.07
C SER A 58 -20.82 -2.63 -19.73
N GLY A 59 -21.85 -1.87 -19.36
CA GLY A 59 -23.15 -1.86 -20.05
C GLY A 59 -24.20 -2.85 -19.52
N SER A 60 -25.21 -3.14 -20.35
CA SER A 60 -26.41 -3.95 -20.02
C SER A 60 -26.12 -5.40 -19.66
N ARG A 61 -24.94 -5.92 -19.99
CA ARG A 61 -24.51 -7.28 -19.63
C ARG A 61 -24.26 -7.46 -18.13
N ARG A 62 -24.16 -6.37 -17.36
CA ARG A 62 -23.90 -6.42 -15.92
C ARG A 62 -25.19 -6.23 -15.12
N PRO A 63 -25.47 -7.10 -14.11
CA PRO A 63 -26.68 -7.01 -13.30
C PRO A 63 -26.89 -5.61 -12.71
N ALA A 64 -28.15 -5.14 -12.71
CA ALA A 64 -28.50 -3.81 -12.20
C ALA A 64 -28.10 -3.63 -10.73
N VAL A 65 -28.26 -4.68 -9.91
CA VAL A 65 -27.84 -4.70 -8.50
C VAL A 65 -26.35 -4.37 -8.35
N CYS A 66 -25.48 -4.96 -9.17
CA CYS A 66 -24.04 -4.65 -9.12
C CYS A 66 -23.75 -3.19 -9.49
N ARG A 67 -24.49 -2.64 -10.46
CA ARG A 67 -24.34 -1.24 -10.89
C ARG A 67 -24.85 -0.23 -9.86
N ALA A 68 -25.83 -0.60 -9.03
CA ALA A 68 -26.32 0.26 -7.95
C ALA A 68 -25.24 0.57 -6.90
N PHE A 69 -24.24 -0.30 -6.76
CA PHE A 69 -23.11 -0.15 -5.85
C PHE A 69 -21.85 0.44 -6.52
N ASP A 70 -21.97 0.98 -7.74
CA ASP A 70 -20.85 1.63 -8.41
C ASP A 70 -20.63 3.05 -7.90
N VAL A 71 -19.38 3.34 -7.57
CA VAL A 71 -18.90 4.66 -7.23
C VAL A 71 -17.94 5.13 -8.34
N PRO A 72 -17.96 6.41 -8.76
CA PRO A 72 -17.04 6.90 -9.78
C PRO A 72 -15.57 6.68 -9.41
N LYS A 73 -14.76 6.11 -10.32
CA LYS A 73 -13.32 5.87 -10.09
C LYS A 73 -12.53 7.15 -9.80
N ARG A 74 -13.01 8.31 -10.25
CA ARG A 74 -12.43 9.62 -9.93
C ARG A 74 -12.38 9.93 -8.43
N TYR A 75 -13.20 9.24 -7.62
CA TYR A 75 -13.19 9.35 -6.17
C TYR A 75 -11.97 8.67 -5.51
N PHE A 76 -11.06 8.07 -6.29
CA PHE A 76 -9.72 7.73 -5.78
C PHE A 76 -8.98 8.94 -5.20
N SER A 77 -9.28 10.16 -5.67
CA SER A 77 -8.76 11.38 -5.04
C SER A 77 -9.12 11.47 -3.55
N HIS A 78 -10.31 11.02 -3.14
CA HIS A 78 -10.77 11.08 -1.74
C HIS A 78 -9.88 10.26 -0.82
N PHE A 79 -9.37 9.11 -1.30
CA PHE A 79 -8.48 8.26 -0.52
C PHE A 79 -7.21 9.01 -0.14
N TYR A 80 -6.64 9.74 -1.09
CA TYR A 80 -5.42 10.51 -0.89
C TYR A 80 -5.68 11.79 -0.10
N VAL A 81 -6.86 12.43 -0.23
CA VAL A 81 -7.26 13.53 0.67
C VAL A 81 -7.26 13.06 2.12
N ILE A 82 -7.95 11.94 2.40
CA ILE A 82 -7.99 11.36 3.76
C ILE A 82 -6.58 11.00 4.22
N SER A 83 -5.79 10.35 3.37
CA SER A 83 -4.43 9.96 3.72
C SER A 83 -3.57 11.17 4.09
N VAL A 84 -3.61 12.25 3.29
CA VAL A 84 -2.82 13.46 3.54
C VAL A 84 -3.23 14.12 4.86
N VAL A 85 -4.54 14.25 5.11
CA VAL A 85 -5.04 14.88 6.34
C VAL A 85 -4.74 14.01 7.56
N TRP A 86 -5.10 12.72 7.50
CA TRP A 86 -4.95 11.79 8.62
C TRP A 86 -3.48 11.51 8.94
N ASN A 87 -2.70 11.07 7.95
CA ASN A 87 -1.30 10.72 8.17
C ASN A 87 -0.44 11.97 8.41
N GLY A 88 -0.85 13.14 7.89
CA GLY A 88 -0.24 14.41 8.25
C GLY A 88 -0.49 14.78 9.70
N SER A 89 -1.70 14.54 10.21
CA SER A 89 -2.03 14.74 11.63
C SER A 89 -1.26 13.79 12.54
N LEU A 90 -1.15 12.51 12.17
CA LEU A 90 -0.33 11.54 12.91
C LEU A 90 1.16 11.93 12.89
N LEU A 91 1.68 12.38 11.74
CA LEU A 91 3.05 12.85 11.61
C LEU A 91 3.31 14.08 12.48
N TRP A 92 2.36 15.01 12.53
CA TRP A 92 2.42 16.16 13.43
C TRP A 92 2.50 15.70 14.90
N LEU A 93 1.58 14.84 15.35
CA LEU A 93 1.58 14.33 16.73
C LEU A 93 2.87 13.58 17.07
N LEU A 94 3.37 12.74 16.17
CA LEU A 94 4.65 12.04 16.36
C LEU A 94 5.82 13.01 16.45
N SER A 95 5.82 14.06 15.62
CA SER A 95 6.85 15.11 15.67
C SER A 95 6.82 15.86 16.99
N GLN A 96 5.64 16.23 17.48
CA GLN A 96 5.47 16.87 18.79
C GLN A 96 6.01 15.97 19.91
N SER A 97 5.75 14.67 19.85
CA SER A 97 6.25 13.73 20.86
C SER A 97 7.76 13.52 20.81
N LEU A 98 8.33 13.37 19.61
CA LEU A 98 9.75 13.11 19.41
C LEU A 98 10.64 14.31 19.68
N PHE A 99 10.24 15.49 19.22
CA PHE A 99 11.09 16.69 19.26
C PHE A 99 10.77 17.62 20.43
N LEU A 100 9.53 17.63 20.92
CA LEU A 100 9.08 18.51 21.99
C LEU A 100 8.68 17.75 23.26
N GLY A 101 8.65 16.42 23.22
CA GLY A 101 8.27 15.60 24.36
C GLY A 101 6.79 15.64 24.72
N ALA A 102 5.93 16.10 23.80
CA ALA A 102 4.51 16.12 24.06
C ALA A 102 3.95 14.68 24.14
N PRO A 103 3.12 14.35 25.14
CA PRO A 103 2.45 13.06 25.19
C PRO A 103 1.44 12.95 24.03
N PHE A 104 1.16 11.72 23.60
CA PHE A 104 0.05 11.50 22.68
C PHE A 104 -1.29 11.81 23.34
N PRO A 105 -2.29 12.30 22.56
CA PRO A 105 -3.65 12.43 23.05
C PRO A 105 -4.18 11.10 23.58
N ASN A 106 -4.95 11.13 24.67
CA ASN A 106 -5.44 9.93 25.35
C ASN A 106 -6.16 8.94 24.42
N TRP A 107 -6.99 9.46 23.50
CA TRP A 107 -7.72 8.63 22.53
C TRP A 107 -6.77 7.87 21.60
N LEU A 108 -5.66 8.49 21.20
CA LEU A 108 -4.69 7.90 20.28
C LEU A 108 -3.87 6.83 20.99
N SER A 109 -3.41 7.11 22.22
CA SER A 109 -2.73 6.12 23.05
C SER A 109 -3.62 4.91 23.34
N ALA A 110 -4.90 5.13 23.67
CA ALA A 110 -5.86 4.06 23.87
C ALA A 110 -6.07 3.23 22.60
N LEU A 111 -6.25 3.89 21.46
CA LEU A 111 -6.40 3.23 20.15
C LEU A 111 -5.17 2.38 19.81
N LEU A 112 -3.96 2.93 19.95
CA LEU A 112 -2.73 2.19 19.67
C LEU A 112 -2.56 0.97 20.59
N ARG A 113 -2.94 1.07 21.87
CA ARG A 113 -2.96 -0.10 22.78
C ARG A 113 -3.94 -1.16 22.33
N THR A 114 -5.17 -0.79 21.94
CA THR A 114 -6.16 -1.76 21.45
C THR A 114 -5.71 -2.45 20.16
N LEU A 115 -4.97 -1.75 19.31
CA LEU A 115 -4.36 -2.29 18.09
C LEU A 115 -3.12 -3.17 18.36
N GLY A 116 -2.71 -3.26 19.62
CA GLY A 116 -1.56 -4.02 20.11
C GLY A 116 -0.22 -3.44 19.72
N ALA A 117 -0.11 -2.10 19.74
CA ALA A 117 1.19 -1.44 19.77
C ALA A 117 2.02 -2.04 20.90
N THR A 118 3.26 -2.41 20.59
CA THR A 118 4.14 -3.08 21.54
C THR A 118 4.51 -2.10 22.65
N GLN A 119 3.84 -2.21 23.80
CA GLN A 119 4.32 -1.58 25.02
C GLN A 119 5.60 -2.32 25.43
N PHE A 120 6.74 -1.65 25.28
CA PHE A 120 8.06 -2.24 25.58
C PHE A 120 8.24 -2.58 27.07
N GLN A 121 7.32 -2.10 27.92
CA GLN A 121 7.32 -2.28 29.37
C GLN A 121 7.16 -3.74 29.81
N ALA A 122 6.76 -4.66 28.92
CA ALA A 122 6.68 -6.10 29.23
C ALA A 122 7.95 -6.90 28.88
N LEU A 123 9.04 -6.24 28.47
CA LEU A 123 10.19 -6.94 27.87
C LEU A 123 11.55 -6.66 28.51
N GLU A 124 11.62 -6.05 29.69
CA GLU A 124 12.89 -5.96 30.46
C GLU A 124 13.48 -7.33 30.84
N MET A 125 12.75 -8.43 30.68
CA MET A 125 13.19 -9.75 31.15
C MET A 125 13.90 -10.63 30.10
N GLU A 126 13.80 -10.38 28.79
CA GLU A 126 14.39 -11.30 27.80
C GLU A 126 15.24 -10.62 26.72
N SER A 127 16.51 -11.04 26.63
CA SER A 127 17.40 -10.96 25.47
C SER A 127 17.94 -9.58 25.05
N LYS A 128 19.16 -9.30 25.56
CA LYS A 128 20.07 -8.22 25.17
C LYS A 128 20.64 -8.32 23.74
N ALA A 129 20.28 -9.35 22.95
CA ALA A 129 21.06 -9.72 21.75
C ALA A 129 20.40 -9.42 20.39
N SER A 130 19.11 -9.06 20.31
CA SER A 130 18.41 -8.90 19.02
C SER A 130 17.49 -7.69 18.91
N ARG A 131 17.48 -6.80 19.92
CA ARG A 131 16.55 -5.66 19.95
C ARG A 131 17.18 -4.39 19.43
N MET A 132 16.64 -3.95 18.29
CA MET A 132 16.80 -2.60 17.76
C MET A 132 16.56 -1.57 18.88
N PRO A 133 17.49 -0.61 19.13
CA PRO A 133 17.32 0.39 20.17
C PRO A 133 16.01 1.18 19.99
N ALA A 134 15.30 1.49 21.08
CA ALA A 134 14.02 2.21 21.00
C ALA A 134 14.10 3.51 20.18
N ALA A 135 15.23 4.22 20.28
CA ALA A 135 15.48 5.44 19.52
C ALA A 135 15.63 5.20 18.01
N GLU A 136 16.18 4.05 17.62
CA GLU A 136 16.31 3.64 16.23
C GLU A 136 14.93 3.32 15.63
N LEU A 137 14.11 2.54 16.34
CA LEU A 137 12.77 2.18 15.89
C LEU A 137 11.84 3.40 15.78
N ALA A 138 11.96 4.34 16.71
CA ALA A 138 11.22 5.61 16.67
C ALA A 138 11.63 6.46 15.45
N LEU A 139 12.93 6.53 15.12
CA LEU A 139 13.41 7.18 13.90
C LEU A 139 12.87 6.48 12.65
N SER A 140 12.91 5.15 12.59
CA SER A 140 12.38 4.38 11.47
C SER A 140 10.90 4.66 11.26
N ALA A 141 10.09 4.62 12.32
CA ALA A 141 8.66 4.90 12.25
C ALA A 141 8.38 6.35 11.82
N PHE A 142 9.14 7.32 12.33
CA PHE A 142 9.04 8.71 11.89
C PHE A 142 9.32 8.86 10.39
N LEU A 143 10.44 8.30 9.91
CA LEU A 143 10.82 8.37 8.50
C LEU A 143 9.79 7.66 7.60
N VAL A 144 9.29 6.49 7.99
CA VAL A 144 8.26 5.78 7.23
C VAL A 144 6.96 6.58 7.20
N LEU A 145 6.58 7.26 8.29
CA LEU A 145 5.39 8.10 8.32
C LEU A 145 5.55 9.34 7.42
N VAL A 146 6.75 9.93 7.38
CA VAL A 146 7.12 10.98 6.42
C VAL A 146 6.99 10.44 4.99
N PHE A 147 7.53 9.27 4.69
CA PHE A 147 7.45 8.66 3.35
C PHE A 147 6.00 8.39 2.94
N LEU A 148 5.18 7.86 3.85
CA LEU A 148 3.76 7.63 3.62
C LEU A 148 3.02 8.94 3.32
N TRP A 149 3.32 10.01 4.06
CA TRP A 149 2.70 11.32 3.86
C TRP A 149 3.12 11.95 2.53
N VAL A 150 4.42 11.97 2.21
CA VAL A 150 4.96 12.45 0.93
C VAL A 150 4.40 11.66 -0.24
N HIS A 151 4.34 10.33 -0.13
CA HIS A 151 3.69 9.47 -1.12
C HIS A 151 2.24 9.87 -1.34
N SER A 152 1.49 10.10 -0.26
CA SER A 152 0.07 10.47 -0.32
C SER A 152 -0.15 11.84 -0.95
N LEU A 153 0.66 12.83 -0.60
CA LEU A 153 0.64 14.16 -1.23
C LEU A 153 0.89 14.08 -2.73
N ARG A 154 1.93 13.34 -3.14
CA ARG A 154 2.25 13.17 -4.55
C ARG A 154 1.11 12.47 -5.30
N ARG A 155 0.54 11.40 -4.73
CA ARG A 155 -0.60 10.69 -5.33
C ARG A 155 -1.85 11.57 -5.41
N LEU A 156 -2.08 12.44 -4.43
CA LEU A 156 -3.16 13.43 -4.46
C LEU A 156 -2.95 14.44 -5.62
N PHE A 157 -1.75 15.00 -5.72
CA PHE A 157 -1.35 15.87 -6.83
C PHE A 157 -1.56 15.18 -8.19
N GLU A 158 -1.08 13.94 -8.32
CA GLU A 158 -1.25 13.15 -9.53
C GLU A 158 -2.73 12.88 -9.85
N CYS A 159 -3.61 12.75 -8.86
CA CYS A 159 -5.05 12.62 -9.11
C CYS A 159 -5.63 13.89 -9.73
N PHE A 160 -5.25 15.07 -9.23
CA PHE A 160 -5.83 16.32 -9.73
C PHE A 160 -5.23 16.81 -11.05
N TYR A 161 -3.92 16.65 -11.24
CA TYR A 161 -3.22 17.34 -12.34
C TYR A 161 -2.69 16.38 -13.42
N VAL A 162 -2.37 15.14 -13.05
CA VAL A 162 -1.81 14.16 -13.98
C VAL A 162 -2.88 13.24 -14.53
N SER A 163 -3.74 12.68 -13.68
CA SER A 163 -4.66 11.60 -14.03
C SER A 163 -5.79 12.08 -14.91
N VAL A 164 -6.03 11.38 -16.03
CA VAL A 164 -7.22 11.58 -16.87
C VAL A 164 -8.23 10.50 -16.54
N PHE A 165 -9.27 10.83 -15.77
CA PHE A 165 -10.32 9.89 -15.39
C PHE A 165 -11.37 9.72 -16.50
N SER A 166 -11.83 8.48 -16.69
CA SER A 166 -12.99 8.16 -17.53
C SER A 166 -14.22 7.84 -16.65
N ASN A 167 -15.36 7.52 -17.26
CA ASN A 167 -16.58 7.05 -16.55
C ASN A 167 -16.44 5.61 -15.99
N ALA A 168 -15.23 5.22 -15.63
CA ALA A 168 -14.95 3.96 -14.95
C ALA A 168 -15.51 3.98 -13.52
N ALA A 169 -15.94 2.82 -13.04
CA ALA A 169 -16.48 2.65 -11.69
C ALA A 169 -15.57 1.76 -10.80
N ILE A 170 -15.68 1.98 -9.49
CA ILE A 170 -15.18 1.11 -8.42
C ILE A 170 -16.39 0.63 -7.61
N HIS A 171 -16.31 -0.56 -7.00
CA HIS A 171 -17.39 -1.03 -6.13
C HIS A 171 -17.40 -0.26 -4.80
N VAL A 172 -18.56 0.01 -4.20
CA VAL A 172 -18.68 0.76 -2.94
C VAL A 172 -17.88 0.13 -1.79
N VAL A 173 -17.84 -1.20 -1.71
CA VAL A 173 -17.03 -1.91 -0.69
C VAL A 173 -15.55 -1.61 -0.87
N GLN A 174 -15.05 -1.58 -2.10
CA GLN A 174 -13.67 -1.19 -2.40
C GLN A 174 -13.43 0.28 -2.10
N TYR A 175 -14.44 1.13 -2.33
CA TYR A 175 -14.39 2.54 -1.96
C TYR A 175 -14.22 2.72 -0.45
N CYS A 176 -15.11 2.14 0.36
CA CYS A 176 -15.04 2.20 1.82
C CYS A 176 -13.72 1.61 2.35
N PHE A 177 -13.32 0.46 1.82
CA PHE A 177 -12.05 -0.17 2.20
C PHE A 177 -10.84 0.71 1.86
N GLY A 178 -10.84 1.40 0.71
CA GLY A 178 -9.78 2.32 0.34
C GLY A 178 -9.65 3.52 1.30
N LEU A 179 -10.78 4.03 1.82
CA LEU A 179 -10.77 5.09 2.85
C LEU A 179 -10.16 4.57 4.16
N VAL A 180 -10.62 3.40 4.62
CA VAL A 180 -10.15 2.78 5.88
C VAL A 180 -8.68 2.37 5.78
N TYR A 181 -8.22 1.90 4.61
CA TYR A 181 -6.84 1.49 4.37
C TYR A 181 -5.82 2.59 4.73
N TYR A 182 -6.06 3.83 4.28
CA TYR A 182 -5.13 4.93 4.56
C TYR A 182 -5.13 5.38 6.02
N VAL A 183 -6.22 5.12 6.76
CA VAL A 183 -6.27 5.30 8.21
C VAL A 183 -5.45 4.22 8.91
N LEU A 184 -5.67 2.96 8.53
CA LEU A 184 -5.01 1.80 9.10
C LEU A 184 -3.51 1.77 8.86
N VAL A 185 -3.04 2.13 7.67
CA VAL A 185 -1.60 2.10 7.37
C VAL A 185 -0.83 3.11 8.22
N GLY A 186 -1.38 4.30 8.43
CA GLY A 186 -0.81 5.29 9.36
C GLY A 186 -0.74 4.81 10.79
N LEU A 187 -1.85 4.25 11.29
CA LEU A 187 -1.90 3.64 12.62
C LEU A 187 -0.93 2.47 12.76
N THR A 188 -0.71 1.71 11.69
CA THR A 188 0.24 0.59 11.67
C THR A 188 1.68 1.06 11.77
N VAL A 189 2.04 2.16 11.10
CA VAL A 189 3.37 2.79 11.26
C VAL A 189 3.52 3.27 12.70
N LEU A 190 2.53 4.01 13.20
CA LEU A 190 2.59 4.62 14.53
C LEU A 190 2.61 3.58 15.65
N SER A 191 1.96 2.42 15.48
CA SER A 191 2.00 1.32 16.46
C SER A 191 3.37 0.66 16.57
N GLN A 192 4.32 0.97 15.70
CA GLN A 192 5.71 0.51 15.81
C GLN A 192 6.56 1.41 16.71
N VAL A 193 6.08 2.60 17.08
CA VAL A 193 6.84 3.53 17.92
C VAL A 193 6.91 3.00 19.36
N PRO A 194 8.10 2.87 19.96
CA PRO A 194 8.23 2.46 21.35
C PRO A 194 7.78 3.58 22.29
N MET A 195 6.76 3.30 23.10
CA MET A 195 6.13 4.27 24.00
C MET A 195 5.99 3.69 25.41
N ASP A 196 6.15 4.56 26.42
CA ASP A 196 5.76 4.33 27.82
C ASP A 196 4.45 5.08 28.09
N ASP A 197 3.38 4.32 28.36
CA ASP A 197 2.01 4.79 28.56
C ASP A 197 1.51 5.78 27.46
N LYS A 198 1.94 7.04 27.51
CA LYS A 198 1.60 8.12 26.56
C LYS A 198 2.80 8.80 25.90
N ASN A 199 4.01 8.59 26.42
CA ASN A 199 5.22 9.28 25.96
C ASN A 199 6.08 8.36 25.10
N VAL A 200 6.67 8.90 24.02
CA VAL A 200 7.67 8.17 23.24
C VAL A 200 8.97 8.10 24.04
N TYR A 201 9.61 6.92 24.09
CA TYR A 201 10.81 6.65 24.92
C TYR A 201 12.06 7.50 24.58
N VAL A 202 11.96 8.39 23.60
CA VAL A 202 13.08 9.09 22.98
C VAL A 202 12.90 10.59 23.19
N LEU A 203 12.98 11.02 24.44
CA LEU A 203 12.84 12.43 24.79
C LEU A 203 14.21 13.14 24.70
N GLY A 204 14.31 14.17 23.86
CA GLY A 204 15.41 15.16 23.90
C GLY A 204 16.78 14.69 23.38
N LYS A 205 16.87 13.51 22.75
CA LYS A 205 18.11 13.03 22.11
C LYS A 205 18.12 13.40 20.63
N ASN A 206 19.30 13.69 20.10
CA ASN A 206 19.51 14.02 18.70
C ASN A 206 19.20 12.78 17.83
N LEU A 207 17.95 12.64 17.39
CA LEU A 207 17.41 11.46 16.67
C LEU A 207 18.27 11.05 15.48
N LEU A 208 18.88 12.03 14.79
CA LEU A 208 19.74 11.78 13.63
C LEU A 208 21.00 10.97 13.96
N ILE A 209 21.49 10.99 15.21
CA ILE A 209 22.62 10.15 15.65
C ILE A 209 22.24 8.66 15.61
N GLN A 210 20.94 8.34 15.65
CA GLN A 210 20.43 6.96 15.55
C GLN A 210 20.27 6.50 14.09
N ALA A 211 20.62 7.34 13.12
CA ALA A 211 20.57 6.94 11.72
C ALA A 211 21.50 5.74 11.46
N ARG A 212 21.05 4.86 10.57
CA ARG A 212 21.72 3.62 10.18
C ARG A 212 21.74 3.53 8.66
N TRP A 213 22.60 2.68 8.13
CA TRP A 213 22.73 2.48 6.68
C TRP A 213 21.40 2.12 6.00
N PHE A 214 20.53 1.34 6.67
CA PHE A 214 19.25 0.93 6.12
C PHE A 214 18.24 2.09 6.03
N HIS A 215 18.37 3.12 6.88
CA HIS A 215 17.57 4.34 6.75
C HIS A 215 17.93 5.10 5.46
N ILE A 216 19.23 5.20 5.15
CA ILE A 216 19.72 5.83 3.93
C ILE A 216 19.30 5.02 2.70
N LEU A 217 19.50 3.70 2.74
CA LEU A 217 19.10 2.80 1.64
C LEU A 217 17.58 2.87 1.40
N GLY A 218 16.78 2.77 2.47
CA GLY A 218 15.33 2.88 2.40
C GLY A 218 14.88 4.21 1.79
N MET A 219 15.51 5.33 2.18
CA MET A 219 15.23 6.65 1.60
C MET A 219 15.55 6.73 0.10
N VAL A 220 16.72 6.23 -0.33
CA VAL A 220 17.11 6.20 -1.75
C VAL A 220 16.11 5.33 -2.55
N MET A 221 15.78 4.15 -2.04
CA MET A 221 14.80 3.26 -2.67
C MET A 221 13.41 3.91 -2.76
N PHE A 222 12.99 4.64 -1.73
CA PHE A 222 11.70 5.34 -1.70
C PHE A 222 11.61 6.37 -2.81
N PHE A 223 12.60 7.25 -2.94
CA PHE A 223 12.61 8.30 -3.96
C PHE A 223 12.75 7.73 -5.38
N TRP A 224 13.62 6.73 -5.57
CA TRP A 224 13.77 6.04 -6.86
C TRP A 224 12.45 5.41 -7.33
N SER A 225 11.84 4.58 -6.48
CA SER A 225 10.57 3.93 -6.77
C SER A 225 9.46 4.95 -6.99
N SER A 226 9.49 6.04 -6.22
CA SER A 226 8.56 7.16 -6.35
C SER A 226 8.66 7.89 -7.68
N ALA A 227 9.87 8.10 -8.20
CA ALA A 227 10.09 8.72 -9.50
C ALA A 227 9.54 7.84 -10.64
N HIS A 228 9.82 6.52 -10.59
CA HIS A 228 9.28 5.57 -11.57
C HIS A 228 7.76 5.46 -11.53
N GLN A 229 7.15 5.44 -10.34
CA GLN A 229 5.70 5.42 -10.23
C GLN A 229 5.07 6.67 -10.88
N TYR A 230 5.61 7.85 -10.60
CA TYR A 230 5.17 9.10 -11.20
C TYR A 230 5.30 9.07 -12.73
N LYS A 231 6.46 8.65 -13.24
CA LYS A 231 6.71 8.52 -14.69
C LYS A 231 5.71 7.57 -15.35
N CYS A 232 5.41 6.44 -14.72
CA CYS A 232 4.39 5.51 -15.20
C CYS A 232 3.00 6.16 -15.26
N HIS A 233 2.60 6.96 -14.28
CA HIS A 233 1.31 7.68 -14.31
C HIS A 233 1.27 8.77 -15.38
N VAL A 234 2.38 9.49 -15.61
CA VAL A 234 2.49 10.45 -16.71
C VAL A 234 2.34 9.75 -18.06
N ILE A 235 3.01 8.60 -18.27
CA ILE A 235 2.86 7.79 -19.49
C ILE A 235 1.38 7.43 -19.70
N LEU A 236 0.72 6.86 -18.68
CA LEU A 236 -0.69 6.48 -18.76
C LEU A 236 -1.62 7.65 -19.05
N SER A 237 -1.33 8.83 -18.51
CA SER A 237 -2.08 10.06 -18.79
C SER A 237 -1.89 10.53 -20.24
N ASN A 238 -0.65 10.56 -20.70
CA ASN A 238 -0.31 11.03 -22.05
C ASN A 238 -0.90 10.15 -23.14
N LEU A 239 -1.19 8.87 -22.88
CA LEU A 239 -1.94 8.02 -23.83
C LEU A 239 -3.37 8.54 -24.13
N ARG A 240 -3.91 9.42 -23.29
CA ARG A 240 -5.25 10.03 -23.44
C ARG A 240 -5.19 11.48 -23.90
N ARG A 241 -4.00 12.08 -23.94
CA ARG A 241 -3.75 13.46 -24.33
C ARG A 241 -3.09 13.53 -25.71
N ASN A 242 -3.31 14.61 -26.44
CA ASN A 242 -2.52 14.93 -27.64
C ASN A 242 -1.21 15.63 -27.26
N LYS A 243 -0.38 15.97 -28.26
CA LYS A 243 0.89 16.70 -28.06
C LYS A 243 0.71 18.08 -27.42
N LYS A 244 -0.48 18.68 -27.49
CA LYS A 244 -0.82 19.96 -26.85
C LYS A 244 -1.33 19.78 -25.40
N GLY A 245 -1.32 18.56 -24.86
CA GLY A 245 -1.82 18.25 -23.52
C GLY A 245 -3.34 18.14 -23.40
N VAL A 246 -4.09 18.31 -24.50
CA VAL A 246 -5.56 18.26 -24.50
C VAL A 246 -6.02 16.81 -24.52
N VAL A 247 -6.98 16.47 -23.65
CA VAL A 247 -7.59 15.12 -23.63
C VAL A 247 -8.39 14.91 -24.91
N ILE A 248 -7.99 13.93 -25.72
CA ILE A 248 -8.61 13.64 -27.02
C ILE A 248 -9.56 12.44 -26.96
N HIS A 249 -9.34 11.50 -26.05
CA HIS A 249 -10.23 10.37 -25.83
C HIS A 249 -9.95 9.70 -24.48
N CYS A 250 -10.90 8.88 -24.04
CA CYS A 250 -10.76 8.03 -22.85
C CYS A 250 -10.49 6.55 -23.19
N GLN A 251 -10.27 6.22 -24.46
CA GLN A 251 -9.98 4.85 -24.90
C GLN A 251 -8.62 4.36 -24.36
N HIS A 252 -8.54 3.06 -24.10
CA HIS A 252 -7.31 2.43 -23.64
C HIS A 252 -6.33 2.28 -24.82
N ARG A 253 -5.05 2.48 -24.54
CA ARG A 253 -3.94 2.20 -25.46
C ARG A 253 -2.88 1.38 -24.73
N ILE A 254 -1.96 0.77 -25.48
CA ILE A 254 -0.84 0.02 -24.90
C ILE A 254 0.21 1.02 -24.39
N PRO A 255 0.59 0.98 -23.10
CA PRO A 255 1.65 1.84 -22.57
C PRO A 255 3.03 1.35 -23.02
N PHE A 256 3.92 2.29 -23.35
CA PHE A 256 5.32 2.03 -23.67
C PHE A 256 6.19 3.03 -22.90
N GLY A 257 7.44 2.64 -22.67
CA GLY A 257 8.43 3.38 -21.89
C GLY A 257 8.49 2.96 -20.42
N ASP A 258 9.68 3.17 -19.85
CA ASP A 258 9.99 2.81 -18.47
C ASP A 258 9.72 1.32 -18.18
N TRP A 259 9.26 0.95 -16.98
CA TRP A 259 9.02 -0.44 -16.62
C TRP A 259 7.85 -1.09 -17.39
N PHE A 260 7.07 -0.32 -18.17
CA PHE A 260 6.05 -0.92 -19.02
C PHE A 260 6.65 -1.84 -20.09
N GLU A 261 7.95 -1.70 -20.42
CA GLU A 261 8.60 -2.61 -21.37
C GLU A 261 8.70 -4.06 -20.88
N TYR A 262 8.64 -4.27 -19.57
CA TYR A 262 8.74 -5.60 -18.94
C TYR A 262 7.42 -6.09 -18.38
N VAL A 263 6.59 -5.19 -17.83
CA VAL A 263 5.35 -5.56 -17.12
C VAL A 263 4.17 -4.70 -17.53
N SER A 264 2.98 -5.27 -17.42
CA SER A 264 1.73 -4.64 -17.84
C SER A 264 1.23 -3.58 -16.87
N SER A 265 1.57 -3.73 -15.59
CA SER A 265 1.17 -2.84 -14.50
C SER A 265 2.40 -2.26 -13.80
N ALA A 266 3.26 -1.59 -14.57
CA ALA A 266 4.51 -0.98 -14.08
C ALA A 266 4.31 -0.03 -12.88
N ASN A 267 3.23 0.74 -12.88
CA ASN A 267 2.89 1.63 -11.77
C ASN A 267 2.59 0.88 -10.46
N TYR A 268 2.08 -0.35 -10.55
CA TYR A 268 1.88 -1.20 -9.38
C TYR A 268 3.23 -1.73 -8.89
N LEU A 269 4.10 -2.19 -9.80
CA LEU A 269 5.43 -2.66 -9.41
C LEU A 269 6.21 -1.56 -8.67
N ALA A 270 6.15 -0.32 -9.17
CA ALA A 270 6.76 0.83 -8.50
C ALA A 270 6.14 1.11 -7.13
N GLU A 271 4.83 0.93 -6.98
CA GLU A 271 4.18 1.04 -5.68
C GLU A 271 4.65 -0.04 -4.71
N LEU A 272 4.74 -1.30 -5.13
CA LEU A 272 5.31 -2.36 -4.30
C LEU A 272 6.72 -2.01 -3.81
N MET A 273 7.59 -1.47 -4.69
CA MET A 273 8.94 -1.05 -4.32
C MET A 273 8.95 0.10 -3.31
N ILE A 274 7.95 1.00 -3.33
CA ILE A 274 7.75 2.01 -2.29
C ILE A 274 7.49 1.35 -0.93
N TYR A 275 6.61 0.35 -0.85
CA TYR A 275 6.34 -0.34 0.42
C TYR A 275 7.54 -1.17 0.91
N ILE A 276 8.30 -1.78 0.01
CA ILE A 276 9.56 -2.47 0.34
C ILE A 276 10.59 -1.47 0.87
N SER A 277 10.68 -0.26 0.30
CA SER A 277 11.61 0.76 0.80
C SER A 277 11.31 1.15 2.26
N MET A 278 10.04 1.19 2.65
CA MET A 278 9.62 1.41 4.03
C MET A 278 9.97 0.20 4.93
N ALA A 279 9.93 -1.03 4.41
CA ALA A 279 10.39 -2.22 5.14
C ALA A 279 11.90 -2.20 5.39
N VAL A 280 12.68 -1.77 4.40
CA VAL A 280 14.13 -1.53 4.52
C VAL A 280 14.40 -0.44 5.56
N THR A 281 13.60 0.63 5.57
CA THR A 281 13.71 1.73 6.55
C THR A 281 13.44 1.24 7.97
N PHE A 282 12.63 0.21 8.14
CA PHE A 282 12.43 -0.52 9.40
C PHE A 282 13.49 -1.62 9.66
N GLY A 283 14.64 -1.58 9.01
CA GLY A 283 15.74 -2.54 9.24
C GLY A 283 15.45 -3.97 8.78
N LEU A 284 14.44 -4.19 7.91
CA LEU A 284 14.01 -5.50 7.39
C LEU A 284 13.46 -6.50 8.42
N HIS A 285 13.43 -6.17 9.71
CA HIS A 285 12.99 -7.07 10.77
C HIS A 285 11.56 -6.79 11.27
N ASN A 286 10.89 -5.73 10.77
CA ASN A 286 9.54 -5.40 11.21
C ASN A 286 8.48 -6.31 10.56
N LEU A 287 8.08 -7.35 11.29
CA LEU A 287 7.06 -8.31 10.86
C LEU A 287 5.74 -7.64 10.49
N THR A 288 5.26 -6.70 11.30
CA THR A 288 3.98 -6.02 11.05
C THR A 288 4.00 -5.31 9.69
N TRP A 289 5.11 -4.64 9.37
CA TRP A 289 5.26 -3.96 8.09
C TRP A 289 5.41 -4.93 6.92
N TRP A 290 6.08 -6.07 7.11
CA TRP A 290 6.12 -7.12 6.08
C TRP A 290 4.74 -7.71 5.77
N LEU A 291 3.83 -7.77 6.74
CA LEU A 291 2.43 -8.14 6.47
C LEU A 291 1.73 -7.09 5.59
N VAL A 292 2.00 -5.79 5.80
CA VAL A 292 1.52 -4.72 4.90
C VAL A 292 2.10 -4.90 3.50
N VAL A 293 3.40 -5.13 3.36
CA VAL A 293 4.05 -5.38 2.06
C VAL A 293 3.43 -6.59 1.36
N THR A 294 3.18 -7.68 2.10
CA THR A 294 2.57 -8.90 1.56
C THR A 294 1.15 -8.63 1.08
N TYR A 295 0.36 -7.88 1.85
CA TYR A 295 -0.96 -7.44 1.42
C TYR A 295 -0.90 -6.60 0.14
N VAL A 296 0.02 -5.62 0.06
CA VAL A 296 0.19 -4.77 -1.14
C VAL A 296 0.57 -5.63 -2.34
N PHE A 297 1.51 -6.58 -2.16
CA PHE A 297 1.89 -7.55 -3.19
C PHE A 297 0.68 -8.34 -3.69
N SER A 298 -0.07 -9.00 -2.79
CA SER A 298 -1.19 -9.87 -3.16
C SER A 298 -2.33 -9.11 -3.85
N SER A 299 -2.70 -7.93 -3.32
CA SER A 299 -3.78 -7.10 -3.89
C SER A 299 -3.43 -6.53 -5.26
N GLN A 300 -2.17 -6.09 -5.43
CA GLN A 300 -1.69 -5.58 -6.72
C GLN A 300 -1.43 -6.68 -7.72
N ALA A 301 -0.94 -7.85 -7.31
CA ALA A 301 -0.79 -9.01 -8.18
C ALA A 301 -2.14 -9.45 -8.77
N LEU A 302 -3.20 -9.50 -7.95
CA LEU A 302 -4.56 -9.75 -8.43
C LEU A 302 -5.04 -8.70 -9.44
N SER A 303 -4.84 -7.42 -9.12
CA SER A 303 -5.20 -6.32 -10.03
C SER A 303 -4.41 -6.36 -11.34
N ALA A 304 -3.12 -6.66 -11.27
CA ALA A 304 -2.21 -6.75 -12.39
C ALA A 304 -2.56 -7.92 -13.31
N PHE A 305 -2.96 -9.06 -12.74
CA PHE A 305 -3.46 -10.21 -13.49
C PHE A 305 -4.65 -9.82 -14.37
N PHE A 306 -5.66 -9.15 -13.80
CA PHE A 306 -6.80 -8.69 -14.59
C PHE A 306 -6.42 -7.64 -15.64
N ASN A 307 -5.51 -6.72 -15.31
CA ASN A 307 -5.00 -5.73 -16.26
C ASN A 307 -4.28 -6.39 -17.45
N HIS A 308 -3.44 -7.40 -17.17
CA HIS A 308 -2.70 -8.13 -18.19
C HIS A 308 -3.64 -8.92 -19.09
N LYS A 309 -4.61 -9.64 -18.50
CA LYS A 309 -5.65 -10.36 -19.24
C LYS A 309 -6.43 -9.43 -20.16
N PHE A 310 -6.85 -8.28 -19.64
CA PHE A 310 -7.54 -7.25 -20.44
C PHE A 310 -6.69 -6.79 -21.63
N TYR A 311 -5.41 -6.47 -21.42
CA TYR A 311 -4.56 -6.00 -22.52
C TYR A 311 -4.37 -7.07 -23.59
N ARG A 312 -4.10 -8.32 -23.19
CA ARG A 312 -3.93 -9.45 -24.12
C ARG A 312 -5.19 -9.77 -24.91
N SER A 313 -6.38 -9.64 -24.32
CA SER A 313 -7.63 -9.90 -25.02
C SER A 313 -8.09 -8.74 -25.90
N THR A 314 -7.61 -7.52 -25.63
CA THR A 314 -8.09 -6.30 -26.30
C THR A 314 -7.19 -5.90 -27.47
N PHE A 315 -5.87 -6.09 -27.35
CA PHE A 315 -4.90 -5.64 -28.35
C PHE A 315 -4.17 -6.84 -28.95
N VAL A 316 -4.42 -7.11 -30.23
CA VAL A 316 -3.71 -8.16 -30.99
C VAL A 316 -2.19 -7.88 -31.04
N SER A 317 -1.81 -6.60 -31.08
CA SER A 317 -0.42 -6.14 -31.09
C SER A 317 0.24 -6.07 -29.69
N TYR A 318 -0.41 -6.58 -28.64
CA TYR A 318 0.15 -6.51 -27.28
C TYR A 318 1.48 -7.29 -27.18
N PRO A 319 2.57 -6.71 -26.64
CA PRO A 319 3.85 -7.39 -26.55
C PRO A 319 3.77 -8.66 -25.68
N LYS A 320 4.02 -9.82 -26.30
CA LYS A 320 3.83 -11.14 -25.67
C LYS A 320 4.86 -11.46 -24.59
N HIS A 321 6.03 -10.82 -24.62
CA HIS A 321 7.09 -11.02 -23.62
C HIS A 321 6.78 -10.36 -22.28
N ARG A 322 5.89 -9.36 -22.26
CA ARG A 322 5.52 -8.65 -21.03
C ARG A 322 4.81 -9.57 -20.05
N LYS A 323 5.14 -9.40 -18.78
CA LYS A 323 4.50 -10.08 -17.65
C LYS A 323 3.41 -9.18 -17.02
N ALA A 324 2.65 -9.70 -16.07
CA ALA A 324 1.57 -8.95 -15.46
C ALA A 324 2.09 -7.89 -14.48
N PHE A 325 3.01 -8.28 -13.59
CA PHE A 325 3.41 -7.54 -12.40
C PHE A 325 4.91 -7.66 -12.05
N LEU A 326 5.46 -8.87 -12.05
CA LEU A 326 6.88 -9.13 -11.75
C LEU A 326 7.64 -9.39 -13.06
N PRO A 327 8.68 -8.60 -13.36
CA PRO A 327 9.48 -8.79 -14.56
C PRO A 327 10.00 -10.23 -14.66
N PHE A 328 9.89 -10.82 -15.86
CA PHE A 328 10.39 -12.17 -16.17
C PHE A 328 9.71 -13.34 -15.44
N LEU A 329 8.87 -13.09 -14.43
CA LEU A 329 8.21 -14.12 -13.62
C LEU A 329 6.69 -14.16 -13.83
N PHE A 330 5.97 -13.13 -13.37
CA PHE A 330 4.50 -13.13 -13.25
C PHE A 330 3.84 -11.93 -13.92
#